data_AF-A0A1V3XDN8-F1
#
_entry.id   AF-A0A1V3XDN8-F1
#
_cell.length_a   1.000
_cell.length_b   1.000
_cell.length_c   1.000
_cell.angle_alpha   90.00
_cell.angle_beta   90.00
_cell.angle_gamma   90.00
#
_symmetry.space_group_name_H-M   'P 1'
#
loop_
_entity.id
_entity.type
_entity.pdbx_description
1 polymer ?
#
loop_
_entity_poly.entity_id
_entity_poly.type
_entity_poly.pdbx_seq_one_letter_code
_entity_poly.pdbx_strand_id
1 'polypeptide(L)'
;MDYADSWNLEIGLCTCPMQVDCKHVAAILIAASGTTKTRSQPPSAVQPVVPAPAAWRKSLDSLFPTRSPGGTAGTPLAIELNLSASGLDARVVRPGKRGGWVAADLSWGRLSALRHYGYPDAHLHALQEFYAAYRAGAPNLTGYYSYSYTSYGDAKTISLLKFESARLWPLLDELRRVGVRLVQAQDHHDVPPYAAARLSLDVTADPSGNLTVMPLLEVDGAPAPAVAFIGSSGHGVVCTDGGLRLARMDQPVSATLQRMTLGGQILTIPAAEAPQFAAEYYPKLRRITPVTSSDTSFTPPTITGPTLMLRADYRDGHEVELTLQWAYRVGDNEFRVGVDACGDPGYRDLDIENELARRIDAPLERFGLRAPDGRLIARARLCGLETMRFTTELQPLLTGLSEIVVEVTGDPVDYREAGESLVIGVAMDAVPGQADWFDLDITISVEGNQIPFVSVFTALASGQSHVLLADGAYFAVNKPELVKLRRLIEEARALTDADEGPPGSAGSRPGYSTS
;
A
#
# COMPACT_ATOMS: atom_id res chain seq x y z
N MET A 1 16.87 46.11 86.40
CA MET A 1 15.59 46.29 85.71
C MET A 1 15.92 46.54 84.26
N ASP A 2 15.48 45.66 83.37
CA ASP A 2 14.88 46.03 82.09
C ASP A 2 14.16 44.80 81.53
N TYR A 3 12.84 44.94 81.47
CA TYR A 3 11.86 44.06 80.85
C TYR A 3 11.70 44.54 79.40
N ALA A 4 11.94 43.68 78.39
CA ALA A 4 11.49 43.78 76.98
C ALA A 4 12.34 42.80 76.15
N ASP A 5 11.85 41.89 75.32
CA ASP A 5 10.57 41.72 74.63
C ASP A 5 10.28 40.23 74.50
N SER A 6 9.35 39.69 75.29
CA SER A 6 8.75 38.38 75.01
C SER A 6 7.31 38.62 74.57
N TRP A 7 7.09 38.63 73.25
CA TRP A 7 5.75 38.72 72.68
C TRP A 7 5.05 37.38 72.88
N ASN A 8 3.89 37.37 73.55
CA ASN A 8 3.03 36.20 73.67
C ASN A 8 1.82 36.41 72.75
N LEU A 9 1.60 35.48 71.82
CA LEU A 9 0.48 35.57 70.87
C LEU A 9 -0.80 35.10 71.57
N GLU A 10 -1.76 36.01 71.78
CA GLU A 10 -3.06 35.63 72.36
C GLU A 10 -4.02 35.03 71.33
N ILE A 11 -4.08 35.60 70.12
CA ILE A 11 -4.92 35.08 69.01
C ILE A 11 -4.47 35.67 67.67
N GLY A 12 -4.44 34.85 66.62
CA GLY A 12 -4.18 35.30 65.26
C GLY A 12 -5.35 35.02 64.33
N LEU A 13 -5.95 36.07 63.78
CA LEU A 13 -7.07 35.95 62.84
C LEU A 13 -6.59 36.01 61.39
N CYS A 14 -7.12 35.12 60.56
CA CYS A 14 -6.80 35.04 59.15
C CYS A 14 -8.07 34.78 58.33
N THR A 15 -8.18 35.36 57.14
CA THR A 15 -9.32 35.14 56.23
C THR A 15 -9.32 33.77 55.56
N CYS A 16 -8.34 32.91 55.85
CA CYS A 16 -8.30 31.54 55.35
C CYS A 16 -9.38 30.67 56.03
N PRO A 17 -9.71 29.48 55.48
CA PRO A 17 -10.77 28.63 56.02
C PRO A 17 -10.57 28.18 57.47
N MET A 18 -9.32 28.12 57.95
CA MET A 18 -9.01 27.77 59.35
C MET A 18 -9.30 28.89 60.35
N GLN A 19 -9.44 30.13 59.86
CA GLN A 19 -9.81 31.38 60.54
C GLN A 19 -8.95 31.87 61.72
N VAL A 20 -8.45 30.98 62.58
CA VAL A 20 -7.66 31.31 63.79
C VAL A 20 -6.37 30.47 63.83
N ASP A 21 -5.26 31.09 64.25
CA ASP A 21 -3.93 30.49 64.52
C ASP A 21 -3.42 29.52 63.44
N CYS A 22 -3.72 29.85 62.18
CA CYS A 22 -3.33 29.03 61.05
C CYS A 22 -1.83 29.20 60.73
N LYS A 23 -1.31 28.31 59.87
CA LYS A 23 0.07 28.36 59.38
C LYS A 23 0.48 29.71 58.76
N HIS A 24 -0.47 30.50 58.24
CA HIS A 24 -0.18 31.82 57.69
C HIS A 24 0.12 32.85 58.79
N VAL A 25 -0.61 32.79 59.91
CA VAL A 25 -0.32 33.59 61.10
C VAL A 25 1.06 33.22 61.66
N ALA A 26 1.36 31.92 61.75
CA ALA A 26 2.67 31.44 62.21
C ALA A 26 3.82 31.91 61.30
N ALA A 27 3.63 31.89 59.98
CA ALA A 27 4.64 32.35 59.03
C ALA A 27 4.94 33.86 59.18
N ILE A 28 3.90 34.69 59.40
CA ILE A 28 4.08 36.13 59.65
C ILE A 28 4.80 36.36 60.97
N LEU A 29 4.47 35.62 62.03
CA LEU A 29 5.15 35.74 63.32
C LEU A 29 6.63 35.36 63.24
N ILE A 30 6.98 34.30 62.50
CA ILE A 30 8.37 33.89 62.30
C ILE A 30 9.16 34.92 61.48
N ALA A 31 8.51 35.53 60.48
CA ALA A 31 9.11 36.60 59.69
C ALA A 31 9.30 37.89 60.52
N ALA A 32 8.33 38.24 61.36
CA ALA A 32 8.33 39.45 62.17
C ALA A 32 9.22 39.35 63.42
N SER A 33 9.36 38.16 64.02
CA SER A 33 10.18 37.94 65.23
C SER A 33 11.68 37.93 64.95
N GLY A 34 12.10 38.04 63.68
CA GLY A 34 13.50 38.23 63.31
C GLY A 34 14.44 37.08 63.72
N THR A 35 13.92 35.92 64.14
CA THR A 35 14.73 34.76 64.55
C THR A 35 15.29 33.97 63.37
N THR A 36 15.93 34.68 62.43
CA THR A 36 16.95 34.14 61.53
C THR A 36 18.30 34.79 61.87
N LYS A 37 18.72 34.69 63.13
CA LYS A 37 20.12 34.89 63.51
C LYS A 37 20.91 33.62 63.20
N THR A 38 21.35 33.50 61.95
CA THR A 38 22.42 32.59 61.55
C THR A 38 23.69 33.03 62.26
N ARG A 39 24.21 32.17 63.15
CA ARG A 39 25.40 32.40 63.96
C ARG A 39 26.62 32.64 63.06
N SER A 40 27.16 33.85 63.09
CA SER A 40 28.42 34.22 62.43
C SER A 40 29.60 33.48 63.10
N GLN A 41 30.36 32.76 62.30
CA GLN A 41 31.59 32.04 62.69
C GLN A 41 32.81 32.97 62.45
N PRO A 42 33.86 32.94 63.28
CA PRO A 42 35.04 33.80 63.08
C PRO A 42 35.83 33.39 61.82
N PRO A 43 36.68 34.26 61.25
CA PRO A 43 37.26 34.05 59.93
C PRO A 43 38.24 32.89 59.98
N SER A 44 37.81 31.74 59.45
CA SER A 44 38.67 30.60 59.18
C SER A 44 39.33 30.79 57.82
N ALA A 45 40.60 30.41 57.74
CA ALA A 45 41.48 30.59 56.59
C ALA A 45 40.84 30.21 55.24
N VAL A 46 41.20 30.99 54.21
CA VAL A 46 40.84 30.84 52.79
C VAL A 46 40.69 29.37 52.39
N GLN A 47 39.44 28.90 52.29
CA GLN A 47 39.12 27.71 51.50
C GLN A 47 38.88 28.15 50.05
N PRO A 48 39.38 27.40 49.05
CA PRO A 48 39.08 27.71 47.66
C PRO A 48 37.58 27.58 47.44
N VAL A 49 36.95 28.67 47.01
CA VAL A 49 35.57 28.67 46.52
C VAL A 49 35.55 27.79 45.27
N VAL A 50 35.05 26.56 45.41
CA VAL A 50 34.71 25.74 44.24
C VAL A 50 33.59 26.48 43.51
N PRO A 51 33.74 26.82 42.22
CA PRO A 51 32.70 27.54 41.51
C PRO A 51 31.42 26.71 41.57
N ALA A 52 30.28 27.34 41.92
CA ALA A 52 28.99 26.69 41.75
C ALA A 52 28.92 26.17 40.30
N PRO A 53 28.51 24.91 40.06
CA PRO A 53 28.49 24.36 38.72
C PRO A 53 27.67 25.30 37.84
N ALA A 54 28.26 25.70 36.72
CA ALA A 54 27.66 26.64 35.78
C ALA A 54 26.20 26.24 35.49
N ALA A 55 25.31 27.21 35.31
CA ALA A 55 23.87 26.96 35.17
C ALA A 55 23.53 25.87 34.14
N TRP A 56 24.31 25.77 33.05
CA TRP A 56 24.18 24.72 32.04
C TRP A 56 24.48 23.30 32.57
N ARG A 57 25.38 23.13 33.54
CA ARG A 57 25.60 21.84 34.22
C ARG A 57 24.42 21.47 35.10
N LYS A 58 23.84 22.40 35.86
CA LYS A 58 22.58 22.13 36.60
C LYS A 58 21.42 21.79 35.67
N SER A 59 21.32 22.47 34.53
CA SER A 59 20.32 22.16 33.51
C SER A 59 20.56 20.77 32.91
N LEU A 60 21.79 20.40 32.56
CA LEU A 60 22.12 19.04 32.10
C LEU A 60 21.94 17.99 33.20
N ASP A 61 22.31 18.29 34.44
CA ASP A 61 22.11 17.41 35.60
C ASP A 61 20.63 17.18 35.89
N SER A 62 19.77 18.16 35.58
CA SER A 62 18.31 18.00 35.64
C SER A 62 17.71 17.18 34.48
N LEU A 63 18.47 16.98 33.39
CA LEU A 63 18.08 16.06 32.31
C LEU A 63 18.44 14.61 32.65
N PHE A 64 19.38 14.38 33.58
CA PHE A 64 19.64 13.05 34.10
C PHE A 64 18.59 12.70 35.17
N PRO A 65 17.96 11.52 35.10
CA PRO A 65 16.98 11.12 36.10
C PRO A 65 17.64 11.11 37.49
N THR A 66 17.08 11.85 38.44
CA THR A 66 17.52 11.85 39.83
C THR A 66 17.34 10.44 40.38
N ARG A 67 18.43 9.67 40.41
CA ARG A 67 18.43 8.31 40.93
C ARG A 67 18.33 8.41 42.45
N SER A 68 17.11 8.55 42.97
CA SER A 68 16.85 8.42 44.41
C SER A 68 17.43 7.08 44.87
N PRO A 69 18.27 7.03 45.92
CA PRO A 69 18.84 5.78 46.45
C PRO A 69 17.81 4.80 47.05
N GLY A 70 16.52 4.88 46.69
CA GLY A 70 15.43 4.03 47.16
C GLY A 70 14.62 3.35 46.05
N GLY A 71 15.10 3.36 44.80
CA GLY A 71 14.40 2.80 43.64
C GLY A 71 14.41 1.26 43.55
N THR A 72 13.90 0.55 44.56
CA THR A 72 13.46 -0.88 44.51
C THR A 72 12.67 -1.26 45.78
N ALA A 73 11.81 -0.39 46.31
CA ALA A 73 11.01 -0.69 47.51
C ALA A 73 9.59 -1.21 47.18
N GLY A 74 9.43 -1.92 46.06
CA GLY A 74 8.15 -2.50 45.66
C GLY A 74 8.25 -4.01 45.47
N THR A 75 7.15 -4.73 45.76
CA THR A 75 7.10 -6.17 45.47
C THR A 75 7.16 -6.36 43.95
N PRO A 76 8.12 -7.14 43.40
CA PRO A 76 8.20 -7.32 41.95
C PRO A 76 6.99 -8.11 41.44
N LEU A 77 6.57 -7.81 40.21
CA LEU A 77 5.49 -8.51 39.52
C LEU A 77 6.10 -9.31 38.37
N ALA A 78 5.47 -10.42 38.02
CA ALA A 78 5.80 -11.22 36.85
C ALA A 78 4.51 -11.67 36.16
N ILE A 79 4.66 -12.16 34.92
CA ILE A 79 3.62 -12.84 34.17
C ILE A 79 3.99 -14.31 34.15
N GLU A 80 3.16 -15.14 34.76
CA GLU A 80 3.29 -16.58 34.66
C GLU A 80 2.59 -17.09 33.40
N LEU A 81 3.32 -17.88 32.61
CA LEU A 81 2.86 -18.54 31.41
C LEU A 81 2.64 -20.03 31.68
N ASN A 82 1.44 -20.51 31.36
CA ASN A 82 1.08 -21.90 31.43
C ASN A 82 0.72 -22.43 30.04
N LEU A 83 1.59 -23.29 29.51
CA LEU A 83 1.31 -23.99 28.26
C LEU A 83 0.50 -25.26 28.55
N SER A 84 -0.66 -25.36 27.93
CA SER A 84 -1.54 -26.52 28.00
C SER A 84 -1.87 -27.02 26.59
N ALA A 85 -2.42 -28.23 26.48
CA ALA A 85 -2.88 -28.77 25.21
C ALA A 85 -3.93 -27.88 24.50
N SER A 86 -4.67 -27.07 25.27
CA SER A 86 -5.72 -26.18 24.76
C SER A 86 -5.27 -24.72 24.59
N GLY A 87 -4.01 -24.38 24.91
CA GLY A 87 -3.47 -23.05 24.64
C GLY A 87 -2.43 -22.55 25.64
N LEU A 88 -1.99 -21.31 25.41
CA LEU A 88 -1.03 -20.59 26.24
C LEU A 88 -1.75 -19.54 27.10
N ASP A 89 -1.79 -19.79 28.40
CA ASP A 89 -2.45 -18.95 29.38
C ASP A 89 -1.45 -18.05 30.11
N ALA A 90 -1.83 -16.80 30.37
CA ALA A 90 -1.02 -15.81 31.08
C ALA A 90 -1.77 -15.23 32.30
N ARG A 91 -1.08 -15.17 33.45
CA ARG A 91 -1.60 -14.54 34.67
C ARG A 91 -0.54 -13.73 35.38
N VAL A 92 -0.96 -12.65 36.06
CA VAL A 92 -0.04 -11.81 36.84
C VAL A 92 0.23 -12.47 38.19
N VAL A 93 1.50 -12.51 38.59
CA VAL A 93 1.98 -13.17 39.81
C VAL A 93 2.97 -12.30 40.58
N ARG A 94 3.11 -12.56 41.88
CA ARG A 94 4.10 -11.96 42.79
C ARG A 94 4.90 -13.04 43.54
N PRO A 95 6.06 -12.73 44.12
CA PRO A 95 6.78 -13.67 44.97
C PRO A 95 5.93 -14.11 46.17
N GLY A 96 5.83 -15.42 46.36
CA GLY A 96 5.22 -16.05 47.52
C GLY A 96 6.21 -16.20 48.68
N LYS A 97 5.70 -16.33 49.91
CA LYS A 97 6.50 -16.44 51.14
C LYS A 97 7.47 -17.63 51.19
N ARG A 98 7.29 -18.64 50.33
CA ARG A 98 8.07 -19.89 50.28
C ARG A 98 8.98 -20.01 49.04
N GLY A 99 9.22 -18.91 48.31
CA GLY A 99 10.20 -18.90 47.21
C GLY A 99 9.69 -19.32 45.83
N GLY A 100 8.42 -19.06 45.52
CA GLY A 100 7.82 -19.29 44.19
C GLY A 100 6.93 -18.13 43.77
N TRP A 101 6.22 -18.26 42.64
CA TRP A 101 5.30 -17.22 42.15
C TRP A 101 3.85 -17.58 42.46
N VAL A 102 3.09 -16.61 42.97
CA VAL A 102 1.67 -16.79 43.32
C VAL A 102 0.82 -15.68 42.73
N ALA A 103 -0.32 -16.04 42.12
CA ALA A 103 -1.29 -15.08 41.62
C ALA A 103 -2.03 -14.35 42.76
N ALA A 104 -2.30 -15.05 43.88
CA ALA A 104 -3.01 -14.52 45.05
C ALA A 104 -4.27 -13.72 44.69
N ASP A 105 -4.28 -12.41 44.98
CA ASP A 105 -5.35 -11.43 44.73
C ASP A 105 -5.17 -10.65 43.41
N LEU A 106 -4.17 -10.99 42.60
CA LEU A 106 -3.87 -10.29 41.34
C LEU A 106 -4.82 -10.73 40.23
N SER A 107 -5.33 -9.73 39.49
CA SER A 107 -6.13 -9.91 38.28
C SER A 107 -5.78 -8.84 37.26
N TRP A 108 -5.82 -9.22 35.98
CA TRP A 108 -5.68 -8.30 34.85
C TRP A 108 -6.71 -7.16 34.90
N GLY A 109 -7.93 -7.44 35.34
CA GLY A 109 -9.01 -6.45 35.43
C GLY A 109 -8.85 -5.43 36.55
N ARG A 110 -7.98 -5.68 37.54
CA ARG A 110 -7.83 -4.85 38.75
C ARG A 110 -6.47 -4.19 38.88
N LEU A 111 -5.67 -4.16 37.82
CA LEU A 111 -4.30 -3.61 37.84
C LEU A 111 -4.26 -2.13 38.26
N SER A 112 -5.30 -1.34 37.98
CA SER A 112 -5.38 0.07 38.40
C SER A 112 -5.53 0.23 39.91
N ALA A 113 -6.26 -0.68 40.57
CA ALA A 113 -6.48 -0.66 42.02
C ALA A 113 -5.23 -1.03 42.83
N LEU A 114 -4.24 -1.66 42.19
CA LEU A 114 -3.01 -2.12 42.84
C LEU A 114 -1.98 -1.02 43.12
N ARG A 115 -2.18 0.22 42.63
CA ARG A 115 -1.25 1.34 42.84
C ARG A 115 -0.96 1.64 44.31
N HIS A 116 -1.89 1.33 45.21
CA HIS A 116 -1.74 1.58 46.66
C HIS A 116 -1.15 0.40 47.45
N TYR A 117 -0.77 -0.70 46.79
CA TYR A 117 -0.35 -1.96 47.43
C TYR A 117 1.16 -2.23 47.39
N GLY A 118 1.97 -1.19 47.17
CA GLY A 118 3.43 -1.29 47.22
C GLY A 118 4.05 -2.04 46.02
N TYR A 119 3.42 -1.95 44.85
CA TYR A 119 4.01 -2.42 43.59
C TYR A 119 4.66 -1.25 42.83
N PRO A 120 5.72 -1.47 42.04
CA PRO A 120 6.31 -0.41 41.22
C PRO A 120 5.31 0.15 40.20
N ASP A 121 5.15 1.47 40.14
CA ASP A 121 4.25 2.14 39.18
C ASP A 121 4.58 1.79 37.73
N ALA A 122 5.88 1.64 37.41
CA ALA A 122 6.34 1.23 36.09
C ALA A 122 5.83 -0.16 35.67
N HIS A 123 5.77 -1.12 36.61
CA HIS A 123 5.23 -2.45 36.35
C HIS A 123 3.72 -2.37 36.06
N LEU A 124 2.99 -1.63 36.90
CA LEU A 124 1.54 -1.49 36.77
C LEU A 124 1.16 -0.80 35.45
N HIS A 125 1.90 0.23 35.04
CA HIS A 125 1.68 0.92 33.77
C HIS A 125 1.88 -0.01 32.58
N ALA A 126 3.02 -0.71 32.51
CA ALA A 126 3.31 -1.65 31.42
C ALA A 126 2.29 -2.80 31.36
N LEU A 127 1.87 -3.35 32.50
CA LEU A 127 0.84 -4.39 32.55
C LEU A 127 -0.55 -3.88 32.13
N GLN A 128 -0.89 -2.63 32.44
CA GLN A 128 -2.14 -1.99 32.00
C GLN A 128 -2.16 -1.81 30.49
N GLU A 129 -1.06 -1.32 29.89
CA GLU A 129 -0.92 -1.20 28.44
C GLU A 129 -1.02 -2.56 27.75
N PHE A 130 -0.32 -3.56 28.30
CA PHE A 130 -0.37 -4.94 27.81
C PHE A 130 -1.81 -5.49 27.78
N TYR A 131 -2.54 -5.32 28.88
CA TYR A 131 -3.92 -5.81 28.97
C TYR A 131 -4.89 -5.00 28.11
N ALA A 132 -4.70 -3.69 27.97
CA ALA A 132 -5.51 -2.85 27.09
C ALA A 132 -5.35 -3.27 25.63
N ALA A 133 -4.11 -3.54 25.19
CA ALA A 133 -3.82 -4.04 23.85
C ALA A 133 -4.45 -5.42 23.58
N TYR A 134 -4.40 -6.34 24.57
CA TYR A 134 -5.09 -7.63 24.49
C TYR A 134 -6.61 -7.44 24.30
N ARG A 135 -7.24 -6.57 25.10
CA ARG A 135 -8.68 -6.33 25.05
C ARG A 135 -9.14 -5.62 23.77
N ALA A 136 -8.32 -4.74 23.21
CA ALA A 136 -8.65 -4.03 21.97
C ALA A 136 -8.77 -4.98 20.77
N GLY A 137 -8.02 -6.09 20.78
CA GLY A 137 -8.07 -7.13 19.75
C GLY A 137 -9.12 -8.21 19.99
N ALA A 138 -9.65 -8.34 21.21
CA ALA A 138 -10.73 -9.29 21.48
C ALA A 138 -11.96 -8.87 20.67
N PRO A 139 -12.54 -9.74 19.83
CA PRO A 139 -13.74 -9.40 19.09
C PRO A 139 -14.79 -8.93 20.09
N ASN A 140 -15.29 -7.72 19.90
CA ASN A 140 -16.45 -7.22 20.62
C ASN A 140 -17.56 -8.27 20.46
N LEU A 141 -17.81 -9.05 21.50
CA LEU A 141 -18.98 -9.91 21.63
C LEU A 141 -20.21 -9.01 21.82
N THR A 142 -20.51 -8.21 20.81
CA THR A 142 -21.68 -7.31 20.71
C THR A 142 -22.76 -7.94 19.84
N GLY A 143 -22.93 -9.27 19.92
CA GLY A 143 -23.95 -10.00 19.17
C GLY A 143 -24.23 -11.35 19.81
N TYR A 144 -25.35 -11.44 20.52
CA TYR A 144 -26.21 -12.61 20.72
C TYR A 144 -25.52 -14.00 20.66
N TYR A 145 -25.40 -14.68 21.81
CA TYR A 145 -24.83 -16.03 22.05
C TYR A 145 -23.33 -16.16 22.41
N SER A 146 -22.94 -15.63 23.57
CA SER A 146 -21.91 -16.27 24.39
C SER A 146 -22.28 -16.20 25.86
N TYR A 147 -22.83 -17.30 26.37
CA TYR A 147 -22.91 -17.56 27.81
C TYR A 147 -21.52 -18.01 28.32
N SER A 148 -20.49 -17.20 28.11
CA SER A 148 -19.20 -17.34 28.80
C SER A 148 -19.18 -16.40 30.00
N TYR A 149 -19.07 -16.98 31.20
CA TYR A 149 -19.10 -16.37 32.53
C TYR A 149 -18.02 -15.30 32.85
N THR A 150 -17.51 -14.57 31.87
CA THR A 150 -16.38 -13.63 31.99
C THR A 150 -16.68 -12.20 31.56
N SER A 151 -17.95 -11.88 31.26
CA SER A 151 -18.37 -10.51 30.97
C SER A 151 -18.85 -9.81 32.25
N TYR A 152 -17.90 -9.42 33.11
CA TYR A 152 -17.91 -8.37 34.18
C TYR A 152 -17.03 -8.69 35.41
N GLY A 153 -16.37 -9.87 35.48
CA GLY A 153 -15.62 -10.31 36.65
C GLY A 153 -14.14 -10.59 36.38
N ASP A 154 -13.27 -9.93 37.15
CA ASP A 154 -11.91 -10.36 37.57
C ASP A 154 -11.22 -11.39 36.64
N ALA A 155 -10.77 -10.96 35.46
CA ALA A 155 -10.02 -11.83 34.55
C ALA A 155 -8.68 -12.21 35.20
N LYS A 156 -8.60 -13.37 35.86
CA LYS A 156 -7.36 -13.86 36.49
C LYS A 156 -6.36 -14.39 35.47
N THR A 157 -6.85 -14.93 34.37
CA THR A 157 -6.06 -15.50 33.29
C THR A 157 -6.55 -14.98 31.95
N ILE A 158 -5.62 -14.72 31.03
CA ILE A 158 -5.89 -14.42 29.63
C ILE A 158 -5.20 -15.45 28.73
N SER A 159 -5.72 -15.68 27.53
CA SER A 159 -5.05 -16.55 26.56
C SER A 159 -4.16 -15.71 25.65
N LEU A 160 -2.85 -15.93 25.70
CA LEU A 160 -1.92 -15.21 24.82
C LEU A 160 -2.14 -15.54 23.35
N LEU A 161 -2.61 -16.74 23.03
CA LEU A 161 -2.90 -17.12 21.65
C LEU A 161 -3.98 -16.24 21.01
N LYS A 162 -4.84 -15.60 21.81
CA LYS A 162 -5.90 -14.68 21.35
C LYS A 162 -5.46 -13.22 21.32
N PHE A 163 -4.17 -12.95 21.48
CA PHE A 163 -3.62 -11.60 21.36
C PHE A 163 -3.51 -11.26 19.87
N GLU A 164 -4.51 -10.54 19.33
CA GLU A 164 -4.60 -10.26 17.88
C GLU A 164 -3.59 -9.20 17.38
N SER A 165 -3.15 -8.31 18.27
CA SER A 165 -2.28 -7.20 17.89
C SER A 165 -0.80 -7.58 17.96
N ALA A 166 -0.07 -7.37 16.86
CA ALA A 166 1.39 -7.52 16.80
C ALA A 166 2.15 -6.54 17.72
N ARG A 167 1.44 -5.59 18.38
CA ARG A 167 1.97 -4.78 19.48
C ARG A 167 2.38 -5.61 20.70
N LEU A 168 1.99 -6.89 20.77
CA LEU A 168 2.48 -7.83 21.77
C LEU A 168 4.01 -7.76 21.94
N TRP A 169 4.76 -7.79 20.84
CA TRP A 169 6.23 -7.87 20.86
C TRP A 169 6.90 -6.67 21.54
N PRO A 170 6.66 -5.41 21.12
CA PRO A 170 7.22 -4.27 21.82
C PRO A 170 6.70 -4.13 23.26
N LEU A 171 5.49 -4.62 23.57
CA LEU A 171 4.98 -4.63 24.94
C LEU A 171 5.72 -5.66 25.83
N LEU A 172 6.11 -6.81 25.28
CA LEU A 172 6.97 -7.77 25.98
C LEU A 172 8.37 -7.20 26.24
N ASP A 173 8.92 -6.44 25.29
CA ASP A 173 10.20 -5.74 25.49
C ASP A 173 10.09 -4.69 26.59
N GLU A 174 9.00 -3.91 26.59
CA GLU A 174 8.71 -2.92 27.61
C GLU A 174 8.57 -3.55 29.01
N LEU A 175 7.83 -4.65 29.12
CA LEU A 175 7.68 -5.40 30.37
C LEU A 175 9.04 -5.84 30.93
N ARG A 176 9.91 -6.39 30.08
CA ARG A 176 11.27 -6.77 30.49
C ARG A 176 12.11 -5.56 30.89
N ARG A 177 12.02 -4.46 30.14
CA ARG A 177 12.74 -3.21 30.41
C ARG A 177 12.39 -2.63 31.78
N VAL A 178 11.13 -2.71 32.20
CA VAL A 178 10.70 -2.24 33.52
C VAL A 178 10.94 -3.25 34.64
N GLY A 179 11.36 -4.48 34.34
CA GLY A 179 11.70 -5.52 35.32
C GLY A 179 10.58 -6.53 35.60
N VAL A 180 9.50 -6.55 34.80
CA VAL A 180 8.47 -7.58 34.87
C VAL A 180 8.97 -8.83 34.16
N ARG A 181 9.16 -9.92 34.92
CA ARG A 181 9.63 -11.20 34.38
C ARG A 181 8.50 -11.99 33.74
N LEU A 182 8.83 -12.78 32.72
CA LEU A 182 7.96 -13.82 32.21
C LEU A 182 8.46 -15.15 32.79
N VAL A 183 7.60 -15.92 33.45
CA VAL A 183 7.99 -17.14 34.16
C VAL A 183 7.11 -18.32 33.74
N GLN A 184 7.67 -19.51 33.67
CA GLN A 184 6.90 -20.72 33.34
C GLN A 184 6.24 -21.31 34.59
N ALA A 185 5.01 -21.81 34.49
CA ALA A 185 4.23 -22.27 35.65
C ALA A 185 4.80 -23.52 36.35
N GLN A 186 5.38 -24.46 35.62
CA GLN A 186 5.86 -25.74 36.19
C GLN A 186 7.17 -25.59 36.97
N ASP A 187 8.18 -24.97 36.37
CA ASP A 187 9.54 -24.93 36.93
C ASP A 187 9.96 -23.53 37.40
N HIS A 188 9.08 -22.54 37.30
CA HIS A 188 9.33 -21.13 37.64
C HIS A 188 10.58 -20.52 36.98
N HIS A 189 11.08 -21.15 35.92
CA HIS A 189 12.18 -20.63 35.12
C HIS A 189 11.72 -19.41 34.33
N ASP A 190 12.64 -18.46 34.16
CA ASP A 190 12.40 -17.27 33.35
C ASP A 190 12.30 -17.68 31.88
N VAL A 191 11.22 -17.24 31.22
CA VAL A 191 11.02 -17.43 29.78
C VAL A 191 12.01 -16.52 29.06
N PRO A 192 12.85 -17.06 28.16
CA PRO A 192 13.87 -16.28 27.47
C PRO A 192 13.24 -15.15 26.63
N PRO A 193 14.03 -14.14 26.21
CA PRO A 193 13.64 -13.20 25.17
C PRO A 193 12.99 -13.91 23.98
N TYR A 194 12.02 -13.25 23.34
CA TYR A 194 11.40 -13.87 22.17
C TYR A 194 12.42 -13.96 21.04
N ALA A 195 12.33 -15.03 20.25
CA ALA A 195 13.15 -15.27 19.08
C ALA A 195 12.52 -14.67 17.81
N ALA A 196 13.28 -14.60 16.72
CA ALA A 196 12.71 -14.36 15.40
C ALA A 196 12.33 -15.68 14.74
N ALA A 197 11.15 -15.74 14.13
CA ALA A 197 10.65 -16.91 13.42
C ALA A 197 10.32 -16.58 11.97
N ARG A 198 10.61 -17.54 11.10
CA ARG A 198 10.21 -17.53 9.69
C ARG A 198 9.55 -18.85 9.36
N LEU A 199 8.43 -18.78 8.66
CA LEU A 199 7.81 -19.95 8.06
C LEU A 199 8.15 -19.95 6.58
N SER A 200 8.67 -21.07 6.07
CA SER A 200 8.85 -21.32 4.65
C SER A 200 8.08 -22.56 4.22
N LEU A 201 7.87 -22.72 2.92
CA LEU A 201 7.43 -23.97 2.31
C LEU A 201 8.66 -24.66 1.74
N ASP A 202 9.03 -25.79 2.32
CA ASP A 202 10.08 -26.65 1.81
C ASP A 202 9.53 -27.55 0.70
N VAL A 203 10.18 -27.53 -0.46
CA VAL A 203 9.82 -28.32 -1.64
C VAL A 203 10.97 -29.26 -1.98
N THR A 204 10.73 -30.56 -1.85
CA THR A 204 11.70 -31.62 -2.10
C THR A 204 11.15 -32.60 -3.12
N ALA A 205 12.00 -33.25 -3.91
CA ALA A 205 11.60 -34.20 -4.94
C ALA A 205 11.94 -35.62 -4.47
N ASP A 206 10.98 -36.53 -4.59
CA ASP A 206 11.25 -37.94 -4.33
C ASP A 206 12.02 -38.58 -5.52
N PRO A 207 12.58 -39.80 -5.35
CA PRO A 207 13.26 -40.50 -6.43
C PRO A 207 12.38 -40.83 -7.66
N SER A 208 11.05 -40.74 -7.51
CA SER A 208 10.08 -40.93 -8.60
C SER A 208 9.75 -39.63 -9.33
N GLY A 209 10.30 -38.49 -8.90
CA GLY A 209 10.08 -37.16 -9.44
C GLY A 209 8.87 -36.42 -8.87
N ASN A 210 8.17 -36.96 -7.87
CA ASN A 210 7.06 -36.25 -7.22
C ASN A 210 7.59 -35.17 -6.29
N LEU A 211 6.95 -34.02 -6.28
CA LEU A 211 7.31 -32.93 -5.37
C LEU A 211 6.52 -33.06 -4.07
N THR A 212 7.22 -32.89 -2.96
CA THR A 212 6.66 -32.86 -1.61
C THR A 212 6.79 -31.46 -1.07
N VAL A 213 5.67 -30.84 -0.72
CA VAL A 213 5.59 -29.49 -0.14
C VAL A 213 5.23 -29.60 1.33
N MET A 214 6.11 -29.12 2.21
CA MET A 214 5.95 -29.19 3.65
C MET A 214 6.27 -27.83 4.30
N PRO A 215 5.51 -27.37 5.31
CA PRO A 215 5.86 -26.17 6.05
C PRO A 215 7.10 -26.42 6.91
N LEU A 216 8.08 -25.52 6.82
CA LEU A 216 9.28 -25.51 7.65
C LEU A 216 9.28 -24.24 8.50
N LEU A 217 9.23 -24.43 9.83
CA LEU A 217 9.36 -23.33 10.78
C LEU A 217 10.79 -23.24 11.27
N GLU A 218 11.43 -22.10 11.02
CA GLU A 218 12.76 -21.76 11.53
C GLU A 218 12.65 -20.71 12.62
N VAL A 219 13.30 -20.95 13.76
CA VAL A 219 13.40 -20.02 14.89
C VAL A 219 14.88 -19.74 15.14
N ASP A 220 15.27 -18.47 15.03
CA ASP A 220 16.68 -18.01 15.06
C ASP A 220 17.60 -18.82 14.12
N GLY A 221 17.06 -19.26 12.97
CA GLY A 221 17.78 -20.02 11.94
C GLY A 221 17.89 -21.53 12.17
N ALA A 222 17.21 -22.08 13.19
CA ALA A 222 17.14 -23.52 13.42
C ALA A 222 15.69 -24.04 13.28
N PRO A 223 15.48 -25.25 12.72
CA PRO A 223 14.15 -25.83 12.60
C PRO A 223 13.57 -26.12 14.00
N ALA A 224 12.33 -25.69 14.25
CA ALA A 224 11.66 -25.88 15.53
C ALA A 224 10.20 -26.32 15.36
N PRO A 225 9.70 -27.25 16.20
CA PRO A 225 8.30 -27.64 16.16
C PRO A 225 7.38 -26.52 16.66
N ALA A 226 6.37 -26.19 15.88
CA ALA A 226 5.31 -25.27 16.27
C ALA A 226 4.31 -25.97 17.19
N VAL A 227 4.00 -25.38 18.33
CA VAL A 227 2.94 -25.88 19.24
C VAL A 227 1.63 -25.12 19.03
N ALA A 228 1.71 -23.79 18.87
CA ALA A 228 0.55 -22.94 18.62
C ALA A 228 0.96 -21.62 17.96
N PHE A 229 0.05 -21.03 17.19
CA PHE A 229 0.19 -19.67 16.67
C PHE A 229 -0.49 -18.63 17.57
N ILE A 230 0.05 -17.42 17.58
CA ILE A 230 -0.45 -16.28 18.36
C ILE A 230 -1.14 -15.29 17.42
N GLY A 231 -2.40 -14.98 17.74
CA GLY A 231 -3.28 -14.13 16.95
C GLY A 231 -3.83 -14.86 15.72
N SER A 232 -5.00 -14.44 15.25
CA SER A 232 -5.62 -15.00 14.03
C SER A 232 -4.76 -14.80 12.79
N SER A 233 -4.00 -13.70 12.75
CA SER A 233 -3.02 -13.39 11.70
C SER A 233 -1.74 -14.22 11.78
N GLY A 234 -1.56 -15.02 12.85
CA GLY A 234 -0.36 -15.83 13.04
C GLY A 234 0.91 -14.99 13.15
N HIS A 235 0.85 -13.81 13.78
CA HIS A 235 2.01 -12.91 13.91
C HIS A 235 3.08 -13.43 14.90
N GLY A 236 2.82 -14.56 15.55
CA GLY A 236 3.69 -15.20 16.52
C GLY A 236 3.50 -16.70 16.55
N VAL A 237 4.49 -17.38 17.11
CA VAL A 237 4.45 -18.82 17.33
C VAL A 237 5.01 -19.17 18.70
N VAL A 238 4.45 -20.21 19.29
CA VAL A 238 4.90 -20.84 20.52
C VAL A 238 5.61 -22.13 20.14
N CYS A 239 6.85 -22.28 20.57
CA CYS A 239 7.69 -23.45 20.31
C CYS A 239 8.14 -24.09 21.62
N THR A 240 8.45 -25.39 21.56
CA THR A 240 9.06 -26.13 22.66
C THR A 240 10.43 -26.63 22.22
N ASP A 241 11.49 -25.96 22.70
CA ASP A 241 12.89 -26.31 22.45
C ASP A 241 13.61 -26.39 23.80
N GLY A 242 13.50 -27.54 24.48
CA GLY A 242 13.97 -27.70 25.88
C GLY A 242 13.22 -26.85 26.92
N GLY A 243 12.16 -26.14 26.52
CA GLY A 243 11.35 -25.25 27.36
C GLY A 243 10.39 -24.39 26.52
N LEU A 244 9.53 -23.61 27.17
CA LEU A 244 8.61 -22.70 26.48
C LEU A 244 9.38 -21.54 25.82
N ARG A 245 9.28 -21.40 24.49
CA ARG A 245 9.84 -20.27 23.75
C ARG A 245 8.75 -19.57 22.94
N LEU A 246 8.75 -18.24 22.98
CA LEU A 246 7.92 -17.39 22.13
C LEU A 246 8.78 -16.90 20.97
N ALA A 247 8.25 -16.90 19.76
CA ALA A 247 8.92 -16.33 18.61
C ALA A 247 8.00 -15.44 17.79
N ARG A 248 8.54 -14.31 17.34
CA ARG A 248 7.86 -13.34 16.49
C ARG A 248 8.01 -13.74 15.04
N MET A 249 6.89 -13.83 14.31
CA MET A 249 6.94 -14.08 12.87
C MET A 249 7.43 -12.82 12.12
N ASP A 250 8.28 -13.02 11.12
CA ASP A 250 8.70 -11.97 10.19
C ASP A 250 7.55 -11.46 9.32
N GLN A 251 6.64 -12.36 8.92
CA GLN A 251 5.42 -12.06 8.19
C GLN A 251 4.20 -12.77 8.82
N PRO A 252 2.99 -12.17 8.72
CA PRO A 252 1.76 -12.86 9.12
C PRO A 252 1.56 -14.17 8.36
N VAL A 253 1.08 -15.20 9.05
CA VAL A 253 0.86 -16.53 8.48
C VAL A 253 -0.63 -16.76 8.27
N SER A 254 -1.03 -17.18 7.06
CA SER A 254 -2.43 -17.50 6.78
C SER A 254 -2.96 -18.65 7.65
N ALA A 255 -4.25 -18.64 8.00
CA ALA A 255 -4.87 -19.69 8.80
C ALA A 255 -4.75 -21.11 8.19
N THR A 256 -4.62 -21.21 6.86
CA THR A 256 -4.38 -22.49 6.19
C THR A 256 -2.96 -22.98 6.42
N LEU A 257 -1.95 -22.12 6.30
CA LEU A 257 -0.55 -22.48 6.59
C LEU A 257 -0.35 -22.79 8.09
N GLN A 258 -1.04 -22.08 8.97
CA GLN A 258 -1.03 -22.39 10.41
C GLN A 258 -1.54 -23.82 10.66
N ARG A 259 -2.68 -24.20 10.07
CA ARG A 259 -3.23 -25.57 10.19
C ARG A 259 -2.34 -26.62 9.54
N MET A 260 -1.75 -26.32 8.38
CA MET A 260 -0.81 -27.21 7.70
C MET A 260 0.40 -27.50 8.59
N THR A 261 0.95 -26.46 9.24
CA THR A 261 2.11 -26.56 10.14
C THR A 261 1.78 -27.34 11.40
N LEU A 262 0.69 -27.01 12.09
CA LEU A 262 0.28 -27.68 13.32
C LEU A 262 -0.16 -29.13 13.09
N GLY A 263 -0.75 -29.41 11.93
CA GLY A 263 -1.21 -30.74 11.54
C GLY A 263 -0.15 -31.63 10.90
N GLY A 264 1.06 -31.11 10.64
CA GLY A 264 2.10 -31.83 9.90
C GLY A 264 1.61 -32.29 8.52
N GLN A 265 0.76 -31.50 7.87
CA GLN A 265 0.18 -31.86 6.59
C GLN A 265 1.23 -31.73 5.49
N ILE A 266 1.38 -32.78 4.71
CA ILE A 266 2.30 -32.83 3.57
C ILE A 266 1.46 -32.83 2.30
N LEU A 267 1.81 -31.97 1.35
CA LEU A 267 1.20 -31.95 0.03
C LEU A 267 2.13 -32.62 -0.97
N THR A 268 1.65 -33.67 -1.64
CA THR A 268 2.40 -34.36 -2.70
C THR A 268 1.84 -33.97 -4.06
N ILE A 269 2.71 -33.52 -4.94
CA ILE A 269 2.41 -33.12 -6.31
C ILE A 269 3.01 -34.19 -7.25
N PRO A 270 2.21 -34.85 -8.09
CA PRO A 270 2.70 -35.85 -9.03
C PRO A 270 3.77 -35.29 -9.97
N ALA A 271 4.75 -36.12 -10.34
CA ALA A 271 5.84 -35.74 -11.25
C ALA A 271 5.36 -35.12 -12.57
N ALA A 272 4.24 -35.60 -13.10
CA ALA A 272 3.63 -35.09 -14.34
C ALA A 272 3.11 -33.64 -14.22
N GLU A 273 2.72 -33.22 -13.01
CA GLU A 273 2.15 -31.89 -12.74
C GLU A 273 3.21 -30.91 -12.17
N ALA A 274 4.41 -31.40 -11.87
CA ALA A 274 5.50 -30.57 -11.33
C ALA A 274 5.86 -29.35 -12.20
N PRO A 275 5.92 -29.45 -13.55
CA PRO A 275 6.15 -28.28 -14.41
C PRO A 275 5.02 -27.24 -14.31
N GLN A 276 3.78 -27.70 -14.22
CA GLN A 276 2.61 -26.82 -14.09
C GLN A 276 2.61 -26.11 -12.73
N PHE A 277 2.93 -26.82 -11.65
CA PHE A 277 3.11 -26.25 -10.32
C PHE A 277 4.16 -25.14 -10.32
N ALA A 278 5.33 -25.39 -10.92
CA ALA A 278 6.41 -24.41 -11.01
C ALA A 278 6.02 -23.18 -11.85
N ALA A 279 5.26 -23.36 -12.93
CA ALA A 279 4.88 -22.25 -13.80
C ALA A 279 3.74 -21.38 -13.23
N GLU A 280 2.70 -22.01 -12.66
CA GLU A 280 1.46 -21.32 -12.31
C GLU A 280 1.29 -21.02 -10.80
N TYR A 281 1.80 -21.88 -9.93
CA TYR A 281 1.56 -21.80 -8.48
C TYR A 281 2.75 -21.24 -7.72
N TYR A 282 3.98 -21.58 -8.09
CA TYR A 282 5.18 -21.02 -7.46
C TYR A 282 5.21 -19.48 -7.43
N PRO A 283 4.88 -18.75 -8.52
CA PRO A 283 4.86 -17.28 -8.50
C PRO A 283 3.88 -16.69 -7.48
N LYS A 284 2.78 -17.39 -7.22
CA LYS A 284 1.78 -17.00 -6.21
C LYS A 284 2.26 -17.33 -4.80
N LEU A 285 2.83 -18.53 -4.62
CA LEU A 285 3.31 -18.98 -3.32
C LEU A 285 4.42 -18.09 -2.76
N ARG A 286 5.41 -17.71 -3.58
CA ARG A 286 6.54 -16.85 -3.15
C ARG A 286 6.12 -15.49 -2.59
N ARG A 287 4.93 -14.98 -2.95
CA ARG A 287 4.39 -13.71 -2.41
C ARG A 287 3.81 -13.86 -1.02
N ILE A 288 3.33 -15.06 -0.70
CA ILE A 288 2.68 -15.37 0.57
C ILE A 288 3.72 -15.88 1.57
N THR A 289 4.63 -16.74 1.12
CA THR A 289 5.58 -17.44 1.97
C THR A 289 6.84 -17.80 1.18
N PRO A 290 8.04 -17.63 1.75
CA PRO A 290 9.28 -18.08 1.13
C PRO A 290 9.22 -19.57 0.77
N VAL A 291 9.63 -19.91 -0.46
CA VAL A 291 9.71 -21.31 -0.90
C VAL A 291 11.19 -21.70 -0.95
N THR A 292 11.56 -22.74 -0.20
CA THR A 292 12.92 -23.25 -0.06
C THR A 292 12.99 -24.72 -0.50
N SER A 293 14.19 -25.23 -0.70
CA SER A 293 14.43 -26.66 -0.97
C SER A 293 15.61 -27.11 -0.12
N SER A 294 15.35 -27.96 0.86
CA SER A 294 16.35 -28.44 1.83
C SER A 294 17.36 -29.42 1.23
N ASP A 295 16.96 -30.18 0.20
CA ASP A 295 17.77 -31.18 -0.49
C ASP A 295 18.32 -30.68 -1.84
N THR A 296 18.09 -29.41 -2.18
CA THR A 296 18.43 -28.79 -3.48
C THR A 296 17.79 -29.46 -4.69
N SER A 297 16.80 -30.33 -4.50
CA SER A 297 16.16 -31.06 -5.60
C SER A 297 15.22 -30.19 -6.42
N PHE A 298 14.72 -29.10 -5.84
CA PHE A 298 13.83 -28.17 -6.49
C PHE A 298 14.55 -26.83 -6.67
N THR A 299 14.75 -26.44 -7.93
CA THR A 299 15.26 -25.11 -8.26
C THR A 299 14.09 -24.20 -8.60
N PRO A 300 13.84 -23.15 -7.79
CA PRO A 300 12.78 -22.20 -8.07
C PRO A 300 12.94 -21.55 -9.46
N PRO A 301 11.87 -21.48 -10.27
CA PRO A 301 11.96 -20.92 -11.61
C PRO A 301 12.24 -19.41 -11.54
N THR A 302 13.14 -18.95 -12.40
CA THR A 302 13.42 -17.50 -12.53
C THR A 302 12.25 -16.83 -13.24
N ILE A 303 11.80 -15.70 -12.70
CA ILE A 303 10.75 -14.87 -13.30
C ILE A 303 11.41 -13.66 -13.94
N THR A 304 11.20 -13.49 -15.25
CA THR A 304 11.75 -12.41 -16.07
C THR A 304 10.61 -11.64 -16.76
N GLY A 305 10.87 -10.39 -17.15
CA GLY A 305 9.86 -9.41 -17.54
C GLY A 305 9.67 -8.34 -16.46
N PRO A 306 8.74 -7.39 -16.64
CA PRO A 306 7.79 -7.27 -17.75
C PRO A 306 8.41 -6.73 -19.05
N THR A 307 7.97 -7.26 -20.18
CA THR A 307 8.22 -6.67 -21.52
C THR A 307 6.89 -6.22 -22.10
N LEU A 308 6.80 -4.97 -22.56
CA LEU A 308 5.57 -4.48 -23.17
C LEU A 308 5.44 -5.06 -24.57
N MET A 309 4.26 -5.54 -24.91
CA MET A 309 4.01 -6.15 -26.18
C MET A 309 2.79 -5.54 -26.85
N LEU A 310 3.01 -5.03 -28.06
CA LEU A 310 1.97 -4.46 -28.91
C LEU A 310 1.68 -5.42 -30.04
N ARG A 311 0.47 -5.98 -30.05
CA ARG A 311 -0.04 -6.75 -31.17
C ARG A 311 -0.84 -5.84 -32.09
N ALA A 312 -0.45 -5.76 -33.36
CA ALA A 312 -1.18 -5.06 -34.42
C ALA A 312 -1.78 -6.08 -35.39
N ASP A 313 -3.10 -6.22 -35.36
CA ASP A 313 -3.88 -7.10 -36.25
C ASP A 313 -4.47 -6.26 -37.39
N TYR A 314 -3.85 -6.35 -38.58
CA TYR A 314 -4.28 -5.62 -39.78
C TYR A 314 -5.43 -6.34 -40.46
N ARG A 315 -6.49 -5.58 -40.77
CA ARG A 315 -7.70 -6.05 -41.45
C ARG A 315 -7.96 -5.24 -42.71
N ASP A 316 -8.86 -5.77 -43.54
CA ASP A 316 -9.33 -5.08 -44.74
C ASP A 316 -9.92 -3.69 -44.43
N GLY A 317 -9.87 -2.78 -45.40
CA GLY A 317 -10.46 -1.45 -45.26
C GLY A 317 -9.63 -0.48 -44.40
N HIS A 318 -8.31 -0.69 -44.31
CA HIS A 318 -7.39 0.11 -43.49
C HIS A 318 -7.78 0.14 -42.02
N GLU A 319 -8.14 -1.02 -41.48
CA GLU A 319 -8.43 -1.18 -40.06
C GLU A 319 -7.27 -1.91 -39.38
N VAL A 320 -6.87 -1.42 -38.20
CA VAL A 320 -5.94 -2.16 -37.34
C VAL A 320 -6.50 -2.24 -35.92
N GLU A 321 -6.53 -3.44 -35.38
CA GLU A 321 -6.83 -3.69 -33.97
C GLU A 321 -5.53 -3.81 -33.19
N LEU A 322 -5.31 -2.87 -32.28
CA LEU A 322 -4.13 -2.80 -31.43
C LEU A 322 -4.47 -3.39 -30.06
N THR A 323 -3.66 -4.35 -29.60
CA THR A 323 -3.78 -4.93 -28.27
C THR A 323 -2.45 -4.81 -27.52
N LEU A 324 -2.48 -4.21 -26.33
CA LEU A 324 -1.34 -4.10 -25.43
C LEU A 324 -1.38 -5.18 -24.35
N GLN A 325 -0.27 -5.89 -24.20
CA GLN A 325 -0.09 -6.97 -23.23
C GLN A 325 1.29 -6.87 -22.58
N TRP A 326 1.40 -7.31 -21.34
CA TRP A 326 2.68 -7.56 -20.68
C TRP A 326 3.06 -9.03 -20.88
N ALA A 327 4.27 -9.26 -21.36
CA ALA A 327 4.88 -10.58 -21.43
C ALA A 327 5.78 -10.80 -20.21
N TYR A 328 5.59 -11.97 -19.59
CA TYR A 328 6.40 -12.48 -18.48
C TYR A 328 6.87 -13.88 -18.81
N ARG A 329 8.08 -14.23 -18.37
CA ARG A 329 8.59 -15.59 -18.54
C ARG A 329 8.94 -16.18 -17.18
N VAL A 330 8.32 -17.33 -16.86
CA VAL A 330 8.50 -18.08 -15.61
C VAL A 330 9.14 -19.41 -15.97
N GLY A 331 10.45 -19.54 -15.70
CA GLY A 331 11.23 -20.65 -16.22
C GLY A 331 11.19 -20.69 -17.74
N ASP A 332 10.69 -21.78 -18.32
CA ASP A 332 10.55 -21.93 -19.76
C ASP A 332 9.20 -21.49 -20.35
N ASN A 333 8.26 -21.09 -19.49
CA ASN A 333 6.91 -20.73 -19.90
C ASN A 333 6.75 -19.22 -20.08
N GLU A 334 6.15 -18.82 -21.20
CA GLU A 334 5.77 -17.43 -21.47
C GLU A 334 4.29 -17.22 -21.13
N PHE A 335 4.02 -16.16 -20.37
CA PHE A 335 2.69 -15.73 -19.98
C PHE A 335 2.44 -14.33 -20.53
N ARG A 336 1.29 -14.13 -21.16
CA ARG A 336 0.85 -12.83 -21.68
C ARG A 336 -0.39 -12.40 -20.92
N VAL A 337 -0.36 -11.20 -20.38
CA VAL A 337 -1.48 -10.62 -19.61
C VAL A 337 -1.84 -9.25 -20.18
N GLY A 338 -3.13 -8.97 -20.38
CA GLY A 338 -3.57 -7.64 -20.81
C GLY A 338 -3.16 -6.57 -19.81
N VAL A 339 -2.80 -5.37 -20.29
CA VAL A 339 -2.42 -4.25 -19.39
C VAL A 339 -3.56 -3.84 -18.46
N ASP A 340 -4.81 -4.11 -18.85
CA ASP A 340 -6.05 -3.88 -18.10
C ASP A 340 -6.50 -5.08 -17.25
N ALA A 341 -5.80 -6.21 -17.30
CA ALA A 341 -6.27 -7.43 -16.67
C ALA A 341 -6.41 -7.25 -15.15
N CYS A 342 -7.57 -7.63 -14.63
CA CYS A 342 -7.85 -7.70 -13.20
C CYS A 342 -7.45 -9.08 -12.68
N GLY A 343 -6.44 -9.15 -11.81
CA GLY A 343 -5.99 -10.39 -11.18
C GLY A 343 -4.52 -10.37 -10.83
N ASP A 344 -4.15 -11.11 -9.78
CA ASP A 344 -2.75 -11.31 -9.39
C ASP A 344 -2.33 -12.75 -9.72
N PRO A 345 -1.70 -12.98 -10.89
CA PRO A 345 -1.19 -14.30 -11.24
C PRO A 345 0.10 -14.66 -10.47
N GLY A 346 0.60 -13.80 -9.58
CA GLY A 346 1.77 -14.04 -8.72
C GLY A 346 3.12 -13.64 -9.35
N TYR A 347 3.20 -13.61 -10.68
CA TYR A 347 4.39 -13.13 -11.40
C TYR A 347 4.35 -11.63 -11.74
N ARG A 348 3.18 -10.97 -11.65
CA ARG A 348 2.94 -9.62 -12.18
C ARG A 348 3.44 -8.50 -11.25
N ASP A 349 4.42 -7.71 -11.67
CA ASP A 349 4.93 -6.59 -10.88
C ASP A 349 4.34 -5.26 -11.37
N LEU A 350 3.30 -4.78 -10.69
CA LEU A 350 2.57 -3.57 -11.08
C LEU A 350 3.42 -2.31 -10.96
N ASP A 351 4.36 -2.25 -10.01
CA ASP A 351 5.19 -1.07 -9.80
C ASP A 351 6.18 -0.92 -10.96
N ILE A 352 6.79 -2.03 -11.39
CA ILE A 352 7.67 -2.04 -12.57
C ILE A 352 6.86 -1.77 -13.84
N GLU A 353 5.68 -2.38 -14.02
CA GLU A 353 4.82 -2.11 -15.19
C GLU A 353 4.44 -0.64 -15.31
N ASN A 354 4.02 -0.01 -14.20
CA ASN A 354 3.61 1.40 -14.19
C ASN A 354 4.79 2.34 -14.43
N GLU A 355 5.99 1.97 -13.99
CA GLU A 355 7.21 2.73 -14.27
C GLU A 355 7.60 2.63 -15.74
N LEU A 356 7.63 1.41 -16.31
CA LEU A 356 7.89 1.20 -17.73
C LEU A 356 6.87 1.93 -18.62
N ALA A 357 5.57 1.80 -18.31
CA ALA A 357 4.50 2.47 -19.04
C ALA A 357 4.69 4.00 -19.13
N ARG A 358 5.17 4.62 -18.03
CA ARG A 358 5.44 6.06 -17.97
C ARG A 358 6.72 6.46 -18.69
N ARG A 359 7.72 5.56 -18.75
CA ARG A 359 9.03 5.85 -19.37
C ARG A 359 9.03 5.78 -20.89
N ILE A 360 8.03 5.13 -21.50
CA ILE A 360 7.94 5.01 -22.96
C ILE A 360 7.78 6.39 -23.60
N ASP A 361 8.85 6.85 -24.26
CA ASP A 361 8.89 8.09 -25.03
C ASP A 361 8.36 7.87 -26.45
N ALA A 362 7.05 7.67 -26.55
CA ALA A 362 6.33 7.55 -27.81
C ALA A 362 4.96 8.23 -27.70
N PRO A 363 4.38 8.75 -28.81
CA PRO A 363 3.10 9.46 -28.81
C PRO A 363 1.90 8.49 -28.71
N LEU A 364 1.87 7.62 -27.70
CA LEU A 364 0.86 6.60 -27.49
C LEU A 364 -0.55 7.19 -27.26
N GLU A 365 -0.64 8.38 -26.69
CA GLU A 365 -1.91 9.09 -26.45
C GLU A 365 -2.63 9.42 -27.75
N ARG A 366 -1.88 9.76 -28.80
CA ARG A 366 -2.43 10.12 -30.12
C ARG A 366 -3.18 8.95 -30.75
N PHE A 367 -2.81 7.72 -30.40
CA PHE A 367 -3.38 6.49 -30.95
C PHE A 367 -4.29 5.78 -29.94
N GLY A 368 -4.66 6.44 -28.84
CA GLY A 368 -5.55 5.86 -27.83
C GLY A 368 -4.96 4.68 -27.06
N LEU A 369 -3.62 4.55 -27.03
CA LEU A 369 -2.91 3.49 -26.32
C LEU A 369 -2.45 3.90 -24.91
N ARG A 370 -2.47 5.21 -24.61
CA ARG A 370 -2.17 5.75 -23.28
C ARG A 370 -3.18 6.84 -22.93
N ALA A 371 -3.70 6.77 -21.71
CA ALA A 371 -4.61 7.78 -21.17
C ALA A 371 -3.82 9.00 -20.67
N PRO A 372 -4.48 10.17 -20.51
CA PRO A 372 -3.83 11.39 -20.03
C PRO A 372 -3.20 11.29 -18.63
N ASP A 373 -3.63 10.32 -17.83
CA ASP A 373 -3.07 9.99 -16.51
C ASP A 373 -1.79 9.12 -16.58
N GLY A 374 -1.35 8.77 -17.79
CA GLY A 374 -0.18 7.93 -18.06
C GLY A 374 -0.46 6.44 -18.09
N ARG A 375 -1.70 5.99 -17.86
CA ARG A 375 -2.06 4.57 -17.85
C ARG A 375 -2.23 4.00 -19.26
N LEU A 376 -1.71 2.81 -19.52
CA LEU A 376 -1.90 2.13 -20.80
C LEU A 376 -3.34 1.67 -21.00
N ILE A 377 -3.82 1.75 -22.24
CA ILE A 377 -5.14 1.32 -22.67
C ILE A 377 -4.97 0.00 -23.43
N ALA A 378 -5.65 -1.06 -22.99
CA ALA A 378 -5.38 -2.41 -23.48
C ALA A 378 -5.76 -2.66 -24.94
N ARG A 379 -6.76 -1.94 -25.45
CA ARG A 379 -7.23 -2.09 -26.83
C ARG A 379 -7.51 -0.74 -27.45
N ALA A 380 -7.04 -0.55 -28.67
CA ALA A 380 -7.39 0.58 -29.51
C ALA A 380 -7.71 0.06 -30.91
N ARG A 381 -8.70 0.68 -31.55
CA ARG A 381 -9.05 0.40 -32.94
C ARG A 381 -8.77 1.65 -33.74
N LEU A 382 -7.93 1.53 -34.77
CA LEU A 382 -7.61 2.62 -35.68
C LEU A 382 -8.19 2.32 -37.05
N CYS A 383 -8.66 3.36 -37.73
CA CYS A 383 -9.26 3.24 -39.05
C CYS A 383 -8.70 4.30 -40.01
N GLY A 384 -8.57 3.95 -41.29
CA GLY A 384 -8.21 4.87 -42.36
C GLY A 384 -6.86 5.55 -42.12
N LEU A 385 -6.88 6.89 -42.02
CA LEU A 385 -5.66 7.70 -41.84
C LEU A 385 -4.92 7.40 -40.54
N GLU A 386 -5.61 6.97 -39.48
CA GLU A 386 -4.96 6.62 -38.22
C GLU A 386 -4.12 5.34 -38.37
N THR A 387 -4.62 4.36 -39.12
CA THR A 387 -3.89 3.13 -39.46
C THR A 387 -2.64 3.43 -40.29
N MET A 388 -2.75 4.33 -41.28
CA MET A 388 -1.61 4.78 -42.07
C MET A 388 -0.54 5.42 -41.17
N ARG A 389 -0.93 6.40 -40.34
CA ARG A 389 0.00 7.09 -39.42
C ARG A 389 0.62 6.16 -38.39
N PHE A 390 -0.15 5.20 -37.88
CA PHE A 390 0.38 4.19 -36.98
C PHE A 390 1.49 3.38 -37.65
N THR A 391 1.25 2.91 -38.88
CA THR A 391 2.17 2.06 -39.64
C THR A 391 3.43 2.82 -40.07
N THR A 392 3.31 4.08 -40.48
CA THR A 392 4.43 4.88 -41.00
C THR A 392 5.19 5.66 -39.93
N GLU A 393 4.53 6.12 -38.87
CA GLU A 393 5.13 6.96 -37.82
C GLU A 393 5.42 6.18 -36.55
N LEU A 394 4.40 5.53 -35.94
CA LEU A 394 4.52 4.98 -34.59
C LEU A 394 5.21 3.61 -34.56
N GLN A 395 4.81 2.69 -35.43
CA GLN A 395 5.33 1.33 -35.45
C GLN A 395 6.86 1.28 -35.55
N PRO A 396 7.53 2.02 -36.47
CA PRO A 396 8.98 2.03 -36.56
C PRO A 396 9.67 2.56 -35.30
N LEU A 397 9.07 3.57 -34.64
CA LEU A 397 9.58 4.09 -33.36
C LEU A 397 9.52 3.03 -32.26
N LEU A 398 8.39 2.31 -32.17
CA LEU A 398 8.20 1.26 -31.17
C LEU A 398 9.13 0.06 -31.40
N THR A 399 9.34 -0.35 -32.66
CA THR A 399 10.31 -1.41 -33.00
C THR A 399 11.76 -1.02 -32.66
N GLY A 400 12.07 0.27 -32.63
CA GLY A 400 13.38 0.77 -32.21
C GLY A 400 13.63 0.70 -30.69
N LEU A 401 12.59 0.51 -29.88
CA LEU A 401 12.70 0.46 -28.41
C LEU A 401 12.90 -0.98 -27.94
N SER A 402 13.98 -1.25 -27.21
CA SER A 402 14.25 -2.59 -26.64
C SER A 402 13.23 -3.03 -25.58
N GLU A 403 12.44 -2.11 -25.04
CA GLU A 403 11.44 -2.35 -24.00
C GLU A 403 10.08 -2.82 -24.57
N ILE A 404 9.90 -2.71 -25.91
CA ILE A 404 8.63 -2.98 -26.60
C ILE A 404 8.85 -4.00 -27.72
N VAL A 405 8.03 -5.05 -27.73
CA VAL A 405 7.97 -6.02 -28.83
C VAL A 405 6.69 -5.76 -29.63
N VAL A 406 6.84 -5.54 -30.94
CA VAL A 406 5.71 -5.35 -31.84
C VAL A 406 5.48 -6.63 -32.64
N GLU A 407 4.33 -7.28 -32.45
CA GLU A 407 3.89 -8.43 -33.24
C GLU A 407 2.85 -7.96 -34.27
N VAL A 408 3.18 -8.14 -35.55
CA VAL A 408 2.27 -7.82 -36.66
C VAL A 408 1.60 -9.10 -37.13
N THR A 409 0.27 -9.08 -37.23
CA THR A 409 -0.55 -10.14 -37.82
C THR A 409 -1.37 -9.56 -38.98
N GLY A 410 -1.53 -10.32 -40.06
CA GLY A 410 -2.17 -9.86 -41.29
C GLY A 410 -1.18 -9.23 -42.28
N ASP A 411 -1.71 -8.79 -43.42
CA ASP A 411 -0.92 -8.17 -44.49
C ASP A 411 -1.12 -6.65 -44.45
N PRO A 412 -0.17 -5.88 -43.89
CA PRO A 412 -0.28 -4.42 -43.88
C PRO A 412 -0.24 -3.88 -45.30
N VAL A 413 -1.14 -2.94 -45.59
CA VAL A 413 -1.15 -2.22 -46.86
C VAL A 413 0.13 -1.36 -46.97
N ASP A 414 0.72 -1.32 -48.17
CA ASP A 414 1.88 -0.47 -48.44
C ASP A 414 1.47 1.01 -48.58
N TYR A 415 1.53 1.73 -47.46
CA TYR A 415 1.16 3.14 -47.39
C TYR A 415 2.26 4.02 -47.99
N ARG A 416 1.96 4.66 -49.14
CA ARG A 416 2.90 5.52 -49.87
C ARG A 416 2.33 6.90 -50.14
N GLU A 417 3.16 7.92 -50.02
CA GLU A 417 2.78 9.30 -50.35
C GLU A 417 2.80 9.47 -51.88
N ALA A 418 1.62 9.48 -52.49
CA ALA A 418 1.46 9.59 -53.94
C ALA A 418 1.26 11.05 -54.40
N GLY A 419 1.88 11.98 -53.68
CA GLY A 419 1.57 13.39 -53.81
C GLY A 419 1.94 13.97 -55.19
N GLU A 420 3.10 13.59 -55.72
CA GLU A 420 3.61 14.15 -56.98
C GLU A 420 2.86 13.60 -58.21
N SER A 421 2.13 12.51 -58.04
CA SER A 421 1.39 11.80 -59.10
C SER A 421 -0.07 12.25 -59.25
N LEU A 422 -0.50 13.29 -58.53
CA LEU A 422 -1.86 13.79 -58.57
C LEU A 422 -2.09 14.58 -59.87
N VAL A 423 -2.95 14.06 -60.75
CA VAL A 423 -3.36 14.73 -61.99
C VAL A 423 -4.87 14.97 -61.94
N ILE A 424 -5.25 16.25 -62.02
CA ILE A 424 -6.66 16.67 -62.13
C ILE A 424 -6.94 16.91 -63.61
N GLY A 425 -7.68 15.99 -64.22
CA GLY A 425 -8.22 16.15 -65.56
C GLY A 425 -9.62 16.74 -65.49
N VAL A 426 -9.91 17.72 -66.34
CA VAL A 426 -11.29 18.17 -66.57
C VAL A 426 -11.68 17.62 -67.93
N ALA A 427 -12.58 16.64 -67.95
CA ALA A 427 -13.17 16.11 -69.17
C ALA A 427 -14.50 16.83 -69.41
N MET A 428 -14.71 17.29 -70.64
CA MET A 428 -16.01 17.74 -71.12
C MET A 428 -16.56 16.63 -72.00
N ASP A 429 -17.25 15.66 -71.40
CA ASP A 429 -18.03 14.70 -72.18
C ASP A 429 -19.49 15.16 -72.18
N ALA A 430 -19.90 15.78 -73.28
CA ALA A 430 -21.28 16.12 -73.52
C ALA A 430 -22.08 14.82 -73.74
N VAL A 431 -22.96 14.47 -72.81
CA VAL A 431 -23.93 13.39 -73.01
C VAL A 431 -25.05 13.93 -73.91
N PRO A 432 -25.32 13.33 -75.09
CA PRO A 432 -26.38 13.82 -75.96
C PRO A 432 -27.75 13.58 -75.30
N GLY A 433 -28.38 14.65 -74.78
CA GLY A 433 -29.78 14.63 -74.33
C GLY A 433 -30.07 15.17 -72.93
N GLN A 434 -29.05 15.51 -72.12
CA GLN A 434 -29.22 16.21 -70.85
C GLN A 434 -28.32 17.45 -70.86
N ALA A 435 -28.90 18.61 -71.16
CA ALA A 435 -28.20 19.88 -71.04
C ALA A 435 -28.26 20.32 -69.58
N ASP A 436 -27.45 19.68 -68.71
CA ASP A 436 -27.13 20.28 -67.43
C ASP A 436 -26.07 21.34 -67.67
N TRP A 437 -26.30 22.54 -67.17
CA TRP A 437 -25.64 23.77 -67.61
C TRP A 437 -24.11 23.85 -67.38
N PHE A 438 -23.48 22.79 -66.85
CA PHE A 438 -22.04 22.68 -66.61
C PHE A 438 -21.53 21.23 -66.77
N ASP A 439 -21.60 20.63 -67.98
CA ASP A 439 -21.03 19.32 -68.35
C ASP A 439 -19.50 19.22 -68.11
N LEU A 440 -19.08 19.25 -66.85
CA LEU A 440 -17.71 19.18 -66.38
C LEU A 440 -17.59 17.89 -65.57
N ASP A 441 -17.08 16.83 -66.19
CA ASP A 441 -16.73 15.61 -65.49
C ASP A 441 -15.27 15.74 -65.00
N ILE A 442 -15.12 16.12 -63.73
CA ILE A 442 -13.81 16.32 -63.10
C ILE A 442 -13.28 14.94 -62.71
N THR A 443 -12.27 14.47 -63.43
CA THR A 443 -11.59 13.19 -63.13
C THR A 443 -10.31 13.46 -62.37
N ILE A 444 -10.23 12.98 -61.13
CA ILE A 444 -9.03 13.04 -60.31
C ILE A 444 -8.32 11.69 -60.45
N SER A 445 -7.04 11.71 -60.82
CA SER A 445 -6.23 10.50 -60.90
C SER A 445 -4.97 10.62 -60.04
N VAL A 446 -4.60 9.51 -59.40
CA VAL A 446 -3.38 9.38 -58.60
C VAL A 446 -2.71 8.08 -59.02
N GLU A 447 -1.45 8.16 -59.46
CA GLU A 447 -0.68 7.01 -59.97
C GLU A 447 -1.41 6.21 -61.07
N GLY A 448 -2.24 6.89 -61.88
CA GLY A 448 -3.02 6.27 -62.96
C GLY A 448 -4.36 5.66 -62.54
N ASN A 449 -4.69 5.64 -61.24
CA ASN A 449 -5.99 5.20 -60.74
C ASN A 449 -6.98 6.37 -60.67
N GLN A 450 -8.15 6.24 -61.30
CA GLN A 450 -9.22 7.24 -61.22
C GLN A 450 -9.94 7.14 -59.87
N ILE A 451 -10.10 8.29 -59.23
CA ILE A 451 -10.77 8.44 -57.94
C ILE A 451 -12.03 9.27 -58.17
N PRO A 452 -13.21 8.83 -57.66
CA PRO A 452 -14.42 9.61 -57.74
C PRO A 452 -14.24 10.99 -57.09
N PHE A 453 -14.56 12.06 -57.84
CA PHE A 453 -14.48 13.44 -57.35
C PHE A 453 -15.21 13.65 -56.03
N VAL A 454 -16.38 13.01 -55.88
CA VAL A 454 -17.21 13.08 -54.67
C VAL A 454 -16.43 12.65 -53.43
N SER A 455 -15.59 11.61 -53.51
CA SER A 455 -14.80 11.12 -52.36
C SER A 455 -13.74 12.12 -51.91
N VAL A 456 -13.06 12.77 -52.86
CA VAL A 456 -12.07 13.82 -52.57
C VAL A 456 -12.74 15.08 -52.05
N PHE A 457 -13.89 15.45 -52.63
CA PHE A 457 -14.70 16.57 -52.20
C PHE A 457 -15.23 16.39 -50.78
N THR A 458 -15.75 15.22 -50.43
CA THR A 458 -16.20 14.92 -49.06
C THR A 458 -15.05 15.04 -48.06
N ALA A 459 -13.85 14.56 -48.40
CA ALA A 459 -12.68 14.71 -47.54
C ALA A 459 -12.27 16.18 -47.36
N LEU A 460 -12.28 16.98 -48.43
CA LEU A 460 -12.05 18.43 -48.43
C LEU A 460 -13.06 19.17 -47.55
N ALA A 461 -14.35 18.91 -47.74
CA ALA A 461 -15.44 19.56 -47.03
C ALA A 461 -15.49 19.18 -45.53
N SER A 462 -15.04 17.96 -45.19
CA SER A 462 -14.95 17.48 -43.81
C SER A 462 -13.70 17.98 -43.07
N GLY A 463 -12.87 18.81 -43.71
CA GLY A 463 -11.65 19.36 -43.12
C GLY A 463 -10.54 18.34 -42.90
N GLN A 464 -10.55 17.21 -43.63
CA GLN A 464 -9.48 16.24 -43.51
C GLN A 464 -8.16 16.77 -44.09
N SER A 465 -7.06 16.46 -43.43
CA SER A 465 -5.73 16.91 -43.87
C SER A 465 -5.19 16.10 -45.05
N HIS A 466 -5.62 14.85 -45.20
CA HIS A 466 -5.12 13.89 -46.19
C HIS A 466 -6.28 13.06 -46.74
N VAL A 467 -6.16 12.57 -47.97
CA VAL A 467 -7.04 11.54 -48.56
C VAL A 467 -6.26 10.24 -48.65
N LEU A 468 -6.88 9.12 -48.23
CA LEU A 468 -6.32 7.77 -48.32
C LEU A 468 -7.14 6.92 -49.29
N LEU A 469 -6.46 6.25 -50.21
CA LEU A 469 -7.04 5.35 -51.19
C LEU A 469 -6.96 3.90 -50.73
N ALA A 470 -7.83 3.05 -51.29
CA ALA A 470 -7.93 1.62 -50.97
C ALA A 470 -6.61 0.84 -51.18
N ASP A 471 -5.74 1.32 -52.08
CA ASP A 471 -4.44 0.72 -52.42
C ASP A 471 -3.28 1.23 -51.52
N GLY A 472 -3.60 2.03 -50.50
CA GLY A 472 -2.61 2.60 -49.56
C GLY A 472 -2.00 3.93 -49.99
N ALA A 473 -2.27 4.41 -51.21
CA ALA A 473 -1.78 5.70 -51.65
C ALA A 473 -2.49 6.84 -50.89
N TYR A 474 -1.72 7.80 -50.38
CA TYR A 474 -2.27 8.98 -49.70
C TYR A 474 -1.65 10.28 -50.21
N PHE A 475 -2.42 11.37 -50.13
CA PHE A 475 -1.94 12.71 -50.49
C PHE A 475 -2.54 13.79 -49.60
N ALA A 476 -1.77 14.86 -49.38
CA ALA A 476 -2.20 16.01 -48.60
C ALA A 476 -3.22 16.86 -49.39
N VAL A 477 -4.27 17.30 -48.68
CA VAL A 477 -5.39 18.06 -49.23
C VAL A 477 -5.05 19.55 -49.43
N ASN A 478 -4.03 20.04 -48.73
CA ASN A 478 -3.58 21.44 -48.72
C ASN A 478 -2.73 21.84 -49.95
N LYS A 479 -2.75 21.06 -51.02
CA LYS A 479 -2.02 21.39 -52.25
C LYS A 479 -2.61 22.60 -52.96
N PRO A 480 -1.77 23.40 -53.62
CA PRO A 480 -2.22 24.61 -54.30
C PRO A 480 -3.32 24.33 -55.34
N GLU A 481 -3.32 23.17 -56.02
CA GLU A 481 -4.39 22.80 -56.96
C GLU A 481 -5.75 22.60 -56.24
N LEU A 482 -5.76 21.88 -55.12
CA LEU A 482 -6.99 21.56 -54.37
C LEU A 482 -7.48 22.72 -53.49
N VAL A 483 -6.56 23.57 -53.01
CA VAL A 483 -6.91 24.78 -52.25
C VAL A 483 -7.58 25.83 -53.14
N LYS A 484 -7.13 25.97 -54.40
CA LYS A 484 -7.83 26.81 -55.40
C LYS A 484 -9.26 26.32 -55.62
N LEU A 485 -9.44 25.01 -55.77
CA LEU A 485 -10.75 24.39 -55.91
C LEU A 485 -11.64 24.65 -54.69
N ARG A 486 -11.12 24.43 -53.47
CA ARG A 486 -11.85 24.73 -52.22
C ARG A 486 -12.29 26.18 -52.15
N ARG A 487 -11.41 27.12 -52.50
CA ARG A 487 -11.72 28.55 -52.50
C ARG A 487 -12.83 28.90 -53.48
N LEU A 488 -12.80 28.36 -54.70
CA LEU A 488 -13.85 28.57 -55.70
C LEU A 488 -15.20 28.03 -55.23
N ILE A 489 -15.20 26.90 -54.51
CA ILE A 489 -16.42 26.30 -53.94
C ILE A 489 -16.95 27.13 -52.76
N GLU A 490 -16.08 27.58 -51.85
CA GLU A 490 -16.47 28.46 -50.75
C GLU A 490 -17.04 29.80 -51.26
N GLU A 491 -16.44 30.37 -52.30
CA GLU A 491 -16.94 31.58 -52.97
C GLU A 491 -18.31 31.32 -53.62
N ALA A 492 -18.51 30.19 -54.30
CA ALA A 492 -19.81 29.81 -54.87
C ALA A 492 -20.89 29.58 -53.80
N ARG A 493 -20.54 28.96 -52.67
CA ARG A 493 -21.47 28.73 -51.55
C ARG A 493 -21.86 30.05 -50.87
N ALA A 494 -20.90 30.95 -50.66
CA ALA A 494 -21.15 32.28 -50.11
C ALA A 494 -22.05 33.14 -51.02
N LEU A 495 -21.96 32.96 -52.34
CA LEU A 495 -22.87 33.59 -53.31
C LEU A 495 -24.29 33.03 -53.24
N THR A 496 -24.45 31.74 -52.92
CA THR A 496 -25.78 31.11 -52.84
C THR A 496 -26.52 31.49 -51.56
N ASP A 497 -25.80 31.60 -50.42
CA ASP A 497 -26.37 32.07 -49.15
C ASP A 497 -26.66 33.59 -49.14
N ALA A 498 -25.97 34.38 -49.96
CA ALA A 498 -26.20 35.83 -50.07
C ALA A 498 -27.45 36.20 -50.89
N ASP A 499 -27.95 35.28 -51.74
CA ASP A 499 -29.17 35.47 -52.54
C ASP A 499 -30.46 35.16 -51.75
N GLU A 500 -30.36 34.52 -50.57
CA GLU A 500 -31.45 34.41 -49.58
C GLU A 500 -31.47 35.63 -48.62
N GLY A 501 -31.61 36.83 -49.17
CA GLY A 501 -31.94 38.06 -48.43
C GLY A 501 -33.45 38.24 -48.19
N PRO A 502 -33.89 38.97 -47.14
CA PRO A 502 -35.22 38.82 -46.50
C PRO A 502 -36.40 39.26 -47.39
N PRO A 503 -37.60 38.68 -47.23
CA PRO A 503 -38.76 39.01 -48.06
C PRO A 503 -39.22 40.45 -47.80
N GLY A 504 -39.24 41.24 -48.87
CA GLY A 504 -39.65 42.63 -48.89
C GLY A 504 -41.10 42.86 -48.48
N SER A 505 -41.28 43.94 -47.72
CA SER A 505 -42.53 44.56 -47.31
C SER A 505 -43.48 44.86 -48.49
N ALA A 506 -44.72 44.38 -48.40
CA ALA A 506 -45.86 44.97 -49.11
C ALA A 506 -47.17 44.79 -48.32
N GLY A 507 -47.78 45.92 -47.93
CA GLY A 507 -49.24 46.05 -47.84
C GLY A 507 -49.90 45.91 -46.47
N SER A 508 -49.85 46.96 -45.64
CA SER A 508 -50.85 47.20 -44.60
C SER A 508 -52.27 47.34 -45.18
N ARG A 509 -53.22 46.56 -44.66
CA ARG A 509 -54.63 46.97 -44.51
C ARG A 509 -55.18 46.45 -43.17
N PRO A 510 -55.81 47.31 -42.35
CA PRO A 510 -56.39 46.93 -41.06
C PRO A 510 -57.86 46.50 -41.25
N GLY A 511 -58.35 45.56 -40.45
CA GLY A 511 -59.78 45.22 -40.49
C GLY A 511 -60.24 44.12 -39.55
N TYR A 512 -60.71 44.56 -38.38
CA TYR A 512 -61.77 43.99 -37.55
C TYR A 512 -61.57 42.74 -36.68
N SER A 513 -61.74 43.03 -35.40
CA SER A 513 -62.08 42.18 -34.25
C SER A 513 -63.48 41.54 -34.36
N THR A 514 -63.72 40.58 -33.46
CA THR A 514 -64.98 39.89 -33.04
C THR A 514 -65.29 38.61 -33.82
N SER A 515 -65.50 37.44 -33.21
CA SER A 515 -65.79 37.07 -31.81
C SER A 515 -65.23 35.68 -31.48
#